data_AF-A0A445G7N4-F1
#
_entry.id   AF-A0A445G7N4-F1
#
_cell.length_a   1.000
_cell.length_b   1.000
_cell.length_c   1.000
_cell.angle_alpha   90.00
_cell.angle_beta   90.00
_cell.angle_gamma   90.00
#
_symmetry.space_group_name_H-M   'P 1'
#
loop_
_entity.id
_entity.type
_entity.pdbx_description
1 polymer ?
#
loop_
_entity_poly.entity_id
_entity_poly.type
_entity_poly.pdbx_seq_one_letter_code
_entity_poly.pdbx_strand_id
1 'polypeptide(L)'
;MASISSAELNYLVYRYLQESGFTHAAFTFGYEAGINKCSIDGNLVPSGALVTFIQKGLQYFEMEANLSNCDADLEEDFSFLQPLDLITKDVHELRQMISERRKKLQKERKKEFEKEHEGERVRVREKDRREREKEVEKDRRERDKEVEKDRREREKEVEKDRREREKEVEKDRREKEKEVEKERRERQKEVVKDREKVENDKEREQQHGDQTVRKMVIDHEDRVPVVKLEENGAVGGPESMDISTTSTSQLFEIPSSDVTILEGHTSEVCACAWSPTGSLLASGSGDSTARIWTIAEGRCKPGSQNSPLNVLVLKHVRGKTNEKSKDVTTLDWNVSSVAYNDLNLNPR
;
A
#
# COMPACT_ATOMS: atom_id res chain seq x y z
N MET A 1 -32.91 -13.84 -36.24
CA MET A 1 -32.59 -13.00 -35.06
C MET A 1 -33.84 -12.19 -34.73
N ALA A 2 -34.07 -11.82 -33.47
CA ALA A 2 -35.08 -10.81 -33.16
C ALA A 2 -34.53 -9.43 -33.54
N SER A 3 -35.25 -8.69 -34.38
CA SER A 3 -34.87 -7.35 -34.83
C SER A 3 -35.74 -6.31 -34.12
N ILE A 4 -35.12 -5.42 -33.34
CA ILE A 4 -35.84 -4.30 -32.71
C ILE A 4 -36.38 -3.35 -33.79
N SER A 5 -37.67 -3.01 -33.70
CA SER A 5 -38.30 -2.02 -34.57
C SER A 5 -38.05 -0.59 -34.09
N SER A 6 -38.22 0.39 -34.98
CA SER A 6 -38.19 1.80 -34.61
C SER A 6 -39.27 2.17 -33.58
N ALA A 7 -40.43 1.52 -33.61
CA ALA A 7 -41.49 1.73 -32.62
C ALA A 7 -41.08 1.28 -31.21
N GLU A 8 -40.44 0.11 -31.09
CA GLU A 8 -39.93 -0.41 -29.81
C GLU A 8 -38.77 0.45 -29.28
N LEU A 9 -37.81 0.82 -30.14
CA LEU A 9 -36.71 1.69 -29.75
C LEU A 9 -37.21 3.07 -29.31
N ASN A 10 -38.13 3.68 -30.05
CA ASN A 10 -38.75 4.96 -29.66
C ASN A 10 -39.50 4.83 -28.33
N TYR A 11 -40.23 3.73 -28.10
CA TYR A 11 -40.93 3.52 -26.84
C TYR A 11 -39.97 3.42 -25.64
N LEU A 12 -38.84 2.72 -25.81
CA LEU A 12 -37.79 2.62 -24.80
C LEU A 12 -37.13 3.99 -24.51
N VAL A 13 -36.87 4.81 -25.53
CA VAL A 13 -36.33 6.17 -25.38
C VAL A 13 -37.34 7.08 -24.67
N TYR A 14 -38.62 7.06 -25.07
CA TYR A 14 -39.69 7.81 -24.43
C TYR A 14 -39.82 7.47 -22.94
N ARG A 15 -39.83 6.17 -22.60
CA ARG A 15 -39.87 5.70 -21.21
C ARG A 15 -38.65 6.11 -20.41
N TYR A 16 -37.45 6.02 -20.99
CA TYR A 16 -36.23 6.49 -20.35
C TYR A 16 -36.27 8.00 -20.05
N LEU A 17 -36.79 8.83 -20.97
CA LEU A 17 -36.93 10.27 -20.75
C LEU A 17 -37.94 10.58 -19.63
N GLN A 18 -39.05 9.82 -19.54
CA GLN A 18 -40.00 9.94 -18.43
C GLN A 18 -39.38 9.53 -17.08
N GLU A 19 -38.76 8.34 -17.02
CA GLU A 19 -38.20 7.75 -15.80
C GLU A 19 -36.98 8.54 -15.28
N SER A 20 -36.25 9.22 -16.16
CA SER A 20 -35.14 10.12 -15.80
C SER A 20 -35.59 11.55 -15.45
N GLY A 21 -36.88 11.85 -15.48
CA GLY A 21 -37.42 13.17 -15.15
C GLY A 21 -37.30 14.25 -16.24
N PHE A 22 -36.91 13.90 -17.46
CA PHE A 22 -36.80 14.83 -18.60
C PHE A 22 -38.17 15.13 -19.23
N THR A 23 -39.11 15.65 -18.42
CA THR A 23 -40.54 15.85 -18.76
C THR A 23 -40.77 16.58 -20.09
N HIS A 24 -40.09 17.70 -20.31
CA HIS A 24 -40.21 18.49 -21.54
C HIS A 24 -39.70 17.74 -22.79
N ALA A 25 -38.60 16.96 -22.66
CA ALA A 25 -38.07 16.16 -23.75
C ALA A 25 -38.99 14.95 -24.04
N ALA A 26 -39.47 14.27 -22.99
CA ALA A 26 -40.44 13.18 -23.11
C ALA A 26 -41.74 13.63 -23.78
N PHE A 27 -42.24 14.83 -23.46
CA PHE A 27 -43.41 15.42 -24.11
C PHE A 27 -43.18 15.62 -25.61
N THR A 28 -42.16 16.39 -26.01
CA THR A 28 -41.87 16.69 -27.42
C THR A 28 -41.59 15.41 -28.22
N PHE A 29 -40.72 14.55 -27.71
CA PHE A 29 -40.38 13.28 -28.35
C PHE A 29 -41.58 12.34 -28.43
N GLY A 30 -42.48 12.33 -27.44
CA GLY A 30 -43.72 11.55 -27.46
C GLY A 30 -44.64 11.88 -28.63
N TYR A 31 -44.74 13.17 -28.99
CA TYR A 31 -45.48 13.63 -30.17
C TYR A 31 -44.72 13.37 -31.47
N GLU A 32 -43.42 13.69 -31.53
CA GLU A 32 -42.58 13.56 -32.73
C GLU A 32 -42.41 12.10 -33.17
N ALA A 33 -42.07 11.21 -32.22
CA ALA A 33 -41.96 9.77 -32.46
C ALA A 33 -43.32 9.06 -32.60
N GLY A 34 -44.44 9.77 -32.38
CA GLY A 34 -45.79 9.24 -32.55
C GLY A 34 -46.14 8.11 -31.57
N ILE A 35 -45.65 8.18 -30.32
CA ILE A 35 -45.79 7.11 -29.32
C ILE A 35 -47.25 6.73 -29.06
N ASN A 36 -48.17 7.69 -29.19
CA ASN A 36 -49.62 7.48 -29.10
C ASN A 36 -50.22 6.61 -30.23
N LYS A 37 -49.43 6.21 -31.23
CA LYS A 37 -49.79 5.29 -32.33
C LYS A 37 -49.09 3.93 -32.21
N CYS A 38 -48.17 3.76 -31.25
CA CYS A 38 -47.47 2.50 -31.04
C CYS A 38 -48.39 1.48 -30.34
N SER A 39 -48.42 0.24 -30.83
CA SER A 39 -49.21 -0.85 -30.26
C SER A 39 -48.50 -1.53 -29.06
N ILE A 40 -47.77 -0.76 -28.26
CA ILE A 40 -46.91 -1.27 -27.17
C ILE A 40 -47.60 -0.97 -25.84
N ASP A 41 -47.91 -2.01 -25.07
CA ASP A 41 -48.45 -1.86 -23.73
C ASP A 41 -47.34 -1.44 -22.75
N GLY A 42 -47.48 -0.24 -22.18
CA GLY A 42 -46.55 0.29 -21.20
C GLY A 42 -46.45 -0.52 -19.91
N ASN A 43 -47.49 -1.29 -19.56
CA ASN A 43 -47.49 -2.15 -18.38
C ASN A 43 -46.54 -3.37 -18.53
N LEU A 44 -46.22 -3.75 -19.77
CA LEU A 44 -45.28 -4.84 -20.07
C LEU A 44 -43.81 -4.39 -20.13
N VAL A 45 -43.56 -3.08 -20.21
CA VAL A 45 -42.21 -2.50 -20.28
C VAL A 45 -41.74 -2.15 -18.87
N PRO A 46 -40.75 -2.85 -18.29
CA PRO A 46 -40.26 -2.56 -16.94
C PRO A 46 -39.50 -1.23 -16.87
N SER A 47 -39.41 -0.64 -15.68
CA SER A 47 -38.56 0.52 -15.45
C SER A 47 -37.09 0.21 -15.72
N GLY A 48 -36.35 1.17 -16.29
CA GLY A 48 -34.95 1.00 -16.68
C GLY A 48 -34.74 0.07 -17.88
N ALA A 49 -35.79 -0.25 -18.65
CA ALA A 49 -35.69 -1.19 -19.78
C ALA A 49 -34.62 -0.79 -20.82
N LEU A 50 -34.54 0.50 -21.20
CA LEU A 50 -33.53 0.98 -22.15
C LEU A 50 -32.11 0.81 -21.59
N VAL A 51 -31.89 1.19 -20.32
CA VAL A 51 -30.58 1.09 -19.65
C VAL A 51 -30.16 -0.37 -19.54
N THR A 52 -31.08 -1.25 -19.15
CA THR A 52 -30.86 -2.70 -19.05
C THR A 52 -30.57 -3.33 -20.42
N PHE A 53 -31.25 -2.88 -21.49
CA PHE A 53 -31.00 -3.33 -22.85
C PHE A 53 -29.61 -2.91 -23.34
N ILE A 54 -29.23 -1.64 -23.14
CA ILE A 54 -27.89 -1.14 -23.48
C ILE A 54 -26.80 -1.87 -22.68
N GLN A 55 -26.98 -2.05 -21.37
CA GLN A 55 -26.03 -2.77 -20.51
C GLN A 55 -25.83 -4.20 -20.98
N LYS A 56 -26.90 -4.93 -21.29
CA LYS A 56 -26.81 -6.31 -21.84
C LYS A 56 -26.21 -6.34 -23.25
N GLY A 57 -26.46 -5.33 -24.07
CA GLY A 57 -25.83 -5.16 -25.38
C GLY A 57 -24.31 -4.99 -25.27
N LEU A 58 -23.86 -4.13 -24.35
CA LEU A 58 -22.44 -3.94 -24.04
C LEU A 58 -21.80 -5.23 -23.51
N GLN A 59 -22.41 -5.89 -22.52
CA GLN A 59 -21.92 -7.18 -21.99
C GLN A 59 -21.84 -8.26 -23.06
N TYR A 60 -22.80 -8.31 -23.98
CA TYR A 60 -22.76 -9.23 -25.12
C TYR A 60 -21.62 -8.89 -26.10
N PHE A 61 -21.41 -7.60 -26.41
CA PHE A 61 -20.34 -7.13 -27.29
C PHE A 61 -18.94 -7.38 -26.70
N GLU A 62 -18.82 -7.26 -25.37
CA GLU A 62 -17.62 -7.54 -24.58
C GLU A 62 -17.30 -9.04 -24.58
N MET A 63 -18.32 -9.88 -24.36
CA MET A 63 -18.23 -11.33 -24.51
C MET A 63 -17.87 -11.72 -25.96
N GLU A 64 -18.45 -11.08 -26.98
CA GLU A 64 -18.10 -11.33 -28.39
C GLU A 64 -16.66 -10.93 -28.71
N ALA A 65 -16.13 -9.87 -28.10
CA ALA A 65 -14.71 -9.55 -28.17
C ALA A 65 -13.84 -10.63 -27.49
N ASN A 66 -14.21 -11.09 -26.30
CA ASN A 66 -13.43 -12.03 -25.48
C ASN A 66 -13.56 -13.52 -25.86
N LEU A 67 -14.51 -13.91 -26.73
CA LEU A 67 -14.76 -15.30 -27.17
C LEU A 67 -13.62 -15.98 -27.98
N SER A 68 -12.38 -15.49 -27.91
CA SER A 68 -11.22 -16.05 -28.63
C SER A 68 -10.58 -17.26 -27.94
N ASN A 69 -11.25 -18.41 -28.05
CA ASN A 69 -10.68 -19.77 -28.06
C ASN A 69 -9.92 -20.30 -26.82
N CYS A 70 -9.87 -19.60 -25.68
CA CYS A 70 -9.26 -20.13 -24.45
C CYS A 70 -10.09 -19.75 -23.20
N ASP A 71 -10.86 -20.70 -22.71
CA ASP A 71 -11.78 -20.62 -21.56
C ASP A 71 -11.09 -20.23 -20.22
N ALA A 72 -9.77 -20.49 -20.11
CA ALA A 72 -9.02 -20.36 -18.86
C ALA A 72 -8.57 -18.94 -18.49
N ASP A 73 -8.52 -18.00 -19.43
CA ASP A 73 -7.97 -16.63 -19.21
C ASP A 73 -9.07 -15.54 -19.24
N LEU A 74 -10.35 -15.91 -19.33
CA LEU A 74 -11.45 -14.97 -19.63
C LEU A 74 -11.56 -13.81 -18.63
N GLU A 75 -11.34 -14.04 -17.34
CA GLU A 75 -11.42 -13.00 -16.29
C GLU A 75 -10.30 -11.96 -16.41
N GLU A 76 -9.09 -12.35 -16.83
CA GLU A 76 -8.04 -11.38 -17.21
C GLU A 76 -8.43 -10.62 -18.49
N ASP A 77 -8.98 -11.31 -19.49
CA ASP A 77 -9.37 -10.70 -20.78
C ASP A 77 -10.50 -9.65 -20.64
N PHE A 78 -11.45 -9.80 -19.69
CA PHE A 78 -12.41 -8.74 -19.37
C PHE A 78 -11.75 -7.45 -18.84
N SER A 79 -10.67 -7.56 -18.06
CA SER A 79 -9.95 -6.38 -17.55
C SER A 79 -9.22 -5.56 -18.65
N PHE A 80 -9.12 -6.12 -19.87
CA PHE A 80 -8.38 -5.52 -20.99
C PHE A 80 -9.19 -4.52 -21.82
N LEU A 81 -10.46 -4.26 -21.51
CA LEU A 81 -11.29 -3.25 -22.19
C LEU A 81 -11.75 -2.16 -21.23
N GLN A 82 -11.77 -0.90 -21.68
CA GLN A 82 -12.43 0.18 -20.95
C GLN A 82 -13.87 0.36 -21.45
N PRO A 83 -14.83 0.85 -20.63
CA PRO A 83 -16.21 1.08 -21.07
C PRO A 83 -16.35 1.99 -22.30
N LEU A 84 -15.39 2.90 -22.52
CA LEU A 84 -15.34 3.74 -23.73
C LEU A 84 -14.82 2.99 -24.96
N ASP A 85 -13.89 2.03 -24.80
CA ASP A 85 -13.44 1.16 -25.90
C ASP A 85 -14.65 0.43 -26.50
N LEU A 86 -15.47 -0.14 -25.62
CA LEU A 86 -16.64 -0.95 -25.93
C LEU A 86 -17.78 -0.20 -26.65
N ILE A 87 -17.77 1.14 -26.58
CA ILE A 87 -18.73 2.03 -27.26
C ILE A 87 -18.18 2.59 -28.59
N THR A 88 -16.85 2.65 -28.74
CA THR A 88 -16.20 3.40 -29.83
C THR A 88 -15.50 2.56 -30.89
N LYS A 89 -15.30 1.25 -30.64
CA LYS A 89 -14.49 0.34 -31.47
C LYS A 89 -15.28 -0.86 -31.94
N ASP A 90 -14.84 -1.48 -33.04
CA ASP A 90 -15.45 -2.72 -33.53
C ASP A 90 -14.90 -3.99 -32.85
N VAL A 91 -15.58 -5.12 -33.02
CA VAL A 91 -15.21 -6.43 -32.42
C VAL A 91 -13.80 -6.88 -32.84
N HIS A 92 -13.34 -6.54 -34.05
CA HIS A 92 -11.99 -6.87 -34.52
C HIS A 92 -10.91 -5.98 -33.91
N GLU A 93 -11.19 -4.69 -33.70
CA GLU A 93 -10.30 -3.77 -32.97
C GLU A 93 -10.19 -4.15 -31.49
N LEU A 94 -11.32 -4.46 -30.84
CA LEU A 94 -11.36 -4.95 -29.46
C LEU A 94 -10.53 -6.24 -29.33
N ARG A 95 -10.76 -7.24 -30.19
CA ARG A 95 -9.97 -8.49 -30.24
C ARG A 95 -8.47 -8.26 -30.47
N GLN A 96 -8.09 -7.27 -31.29
CA GLN A 96 -6.69 -6.89 -31.47
C GLN A 96 -6.08 -6.32 -30.17
N MET A 97 -6.80 -5.43 -29.49
CA MET A 97 -6.34 -4.87 -28.20
C MET A 97 -6.21 -5.94 -27.11
N ILE A 98 -7.19 -6.83 -26.96
CA ILE A 98 -7.13 -7.99 -26.05
C ILE A 98 -5.88 -8.82 -26.36
N SER A 99 -5.71 -9.21 -27.63
CA SER A 99 -4.54 -9.99 -28.08
C SER A 99 -3.20 -9.28 -27.79
N GLU A 100 -3.14 -7.96 -27.95
CA GLU A 100 -1.94 -7.18 -27.60
C GLU A 100 -1.69 -7.09 -26.09
N ARG A 101 -2.71 -6.81 -25.28
CA ARG A 101 -2.59 -6.68 -23.82
C ARG A 101 -2.18 -8.03 -23.21
N ARG A 102 -2.81 -9.13 -23.62
CA ARG A 102 -2.44 -10.52 -23.25
C ARG A 102 -1.00 -10.87 -23.65
N LYS A 103 -0.55 -10.48 -24.85
CA LYS A 103 0.86 -10.64 -25.29
C LYS A 103 1.86 -9.81 -24.44
N LYS A 104 1.48 -8.60 -24.02
CA LYS A 104 2.30 -7.74 -23.14
C LYS A 104 2.43 -8.37 -21.75
N LEU A 105 1.30 -8.76 -21.14
CA LEU A 105 1.25 -9.40 -19.81
C LEU A 105 2.01 -10.73 -19.78
N GLN A 106 1.83 -11.61 -20.78
CA GLN A 106 2.62 -12.85 -20.89
C GLN A 106 4.12 -12.59 -21.08
N LYS A 107 4.52 -11.51 -21.76
CA LYS A 107 5.92 -11.11 -21.90
C LYS A 107 6.50 -10.54 -20.60
N GLU A 108 5.67 -9.94 -19.75
CA GLU A 108 6.08 -9.43 -18.44
C GLU A 108 6.23 -10.55 -17.41
N ARG A 109 5.25 -11.46 -17.31
CA ARG A 109 5.37 -12.69 -16.49
C ARG A 109 6.59 -13.53 -16.86
N LYS A 110 6.95 -13.62 -18.15
CA LYS A 110 8.19 -14.28 -18.60
C LYS A 110 9.47 -13.57 -18.14
N LYS A 111 9.56 -12.24 -18.31
CA LYS A 111 10.70 -11.44 -17.79
C LYS A 111 10.86 -11.57 -16.27
N GLU A 112 9.76 -11.65 -15.55
CA GLU A 112 9.75 -11.78 -14.09
C GLU A 112 10.30 -13.14 -13.65
N PHE A 113 9.80 -14.22 -14.26
CA PHE A 113 10.33 -15.58 -14.07
C PHE A 113 11.82 -15.70 -14.45
N GLU A 114 12.25 -15.07 -15.56
CA GLU A 114 13.65 -15.00 -15.98
C GLU A 114 14.53 -14.29 -14.93
N LYS A 115 14.08 -13.14 -14.41
CA LYS A 115 14.76 -12.40 -13.33
C LYS A 115 14.85 -13.20 -12.03
N GLU A 116 13.79 -13.92 -11.66
CA GLU A 116 13.77 -14.74 -10.45
C GLU A 116 14.77 -15.90 -10.58
N HIS A 117 14.77 -16.61 -11.72
CA HIS A 117 15.75 -17.65 -12.03
C HIS A 117 17.20 -17.12 -12.08
N GLU A 118 17.43 -15.92 -12.60
CA GLU A 118 18.75 -15.29 -12.56
C GLU A 118 19.15 -14.92 -11.12
N GLY A 119 18.24 -14.34 -10.34
CA GLY A 119 18.44 -14.02 -8.92
C GLY A 119 18.76 -15.25 -8.08
N GLU A 120 18.06 -16.36 -8.29
CA GLU A 120 18.36 -17.64 -7.63
C GLU A 120 19.74 -18.18 -8.04
N ARG A 121 20.06 -18.20 -9.34
CA ARG A 121 21.39 -18.60 -9.83
C ARG A 121 22.52 -17.76 -9.25
N VAL A 122 22.30 -16.46 -9.04
CA VAL A 122 23.25 -15.57 -8.36
C VAL A 122 23.36 -15.92 -6.87
N ARG A 123 22.25 -16.13 -6.16
CA ARG A 123 22.24 -16.55 -4.74
C ARG A 123 22.99 -17.88 -4.52
N VAL A 124 22.78 -18.87 -5.40
CA VAL A 124 23.50 -20.16 -5.36
C VAL A 124 24.99 -19.96 -5.59
N ARG A 125 25.39 -19.24 -6.65
CA ARG A 125 26.81 -18.92 -6.92
C ARG A 125 27.48 -18.17 -5.77
N GLU A 126 26.76 -17.26 -5.10
CA GLU A 126 27.30 -16.54 -3.96
C GLU A 126 27.43 -17.43 -2.72
N LYS A 127 26.46 -18.32 -2.48
CA LYS A 127 26.54 -19.34 -1.42
C LYS A 127 27.76 -20.24 -1.63
N ASP A 128 27.93 -20.80 -2.83
CA ASP A 128 29.08 -21.64 -3.19
C ASP A 128 30.41 -20.90 -2.96
N ARG A 129 30.47 -19.61 -3.30
CA ARG A 129 31.65 -18.77 -3.07
C ARG A 129 31.94 -18.60 -1.57
N ARG A 130 30.92 -18.28 -0.78
CA ARG A 130 31.01 -18.14 0.69
C ARG A 130 31.36 -19.46 1.38
N GLU A 131 31.00 -20.61 0.82
CA GLU A 131 31.39 -21.92 1.35
C GLU A 131 32.85 -22.25 1.06
N ARG A 132 33.35 -21.99 -0.16
CA ARG A 132 34.79 -22.08 -0.49
C ARG A 132 35.65 -21.10 0.32
N GLU A 133 35.16 -19.88 0.56
CA GLU A 133 35.84 -18.90 1.42
C GLU A 133 36.01 -19.42 2.86
N LYS A 134 34.99 -20.09 3.42
CA LYS A 134 35.07 -20.74 4.75
C LYS A 134 36.03 -21.93 4.77
N GLU A 135 36.07 -22.72 3.70
CA GLU A 135 36.97 -23.88 3.57
C GLU A 135 38.44 -23.43 3.54
N VAL A 136 38.78 -22.45 2.70
CA VAL A 136 40.13 -21.85 2.65
C VAL A 136 40.53 -21.21 3.99
N GLU A 137 39.59 -20.58 4.69
CA GLU A 137 39.82 -20.00 6.03
C GLU A 137 40.00 -21.08 7.12
N LYS A 138 39.29 -22.21 7.02
CA LYS A 138 39.49 -23.38 7.89
C LYS A 138 40.90 -23.97 7.68
N ASP A 139 41.30 -24.19 6.44
CA ASP A 139 42.63 -24.73 6.10
C ASP A 139 43.77 -23.80 6.55
N ARG A 140 43.56 -22.47 6.51
CA ARG A 140 44.51 -21.50 7.09
C ARG A 140 44.65 -21.71 8.60
N ARG A 141 43.53 -21.72 9.33
CA ARG A 141 43.51 -21.94 10.79
C ARG A 141 44.07 -23.29 11.21
N GLU A 142 44.01 -24.31 10.36
CA GLU A 142 44.62 -25.62 10.62
C GLU A 142 46.14 -25.57 10.43
N ARG A 143 46.65 -24.93 9.36
CA ARG A 143 48.10 -24.64 9.21
C ARG A 143 48.65 -23.74 10.31
N ASP A 144 47.91 -22.72 10.73
CA ASP A 144 48.35 -21.81 11.80
C ASP A 144 48.50 -22.55 13.15
N LYS A 145 47.60 -23.50 13.45
CA LYS A 145 47.70 -24.39 14.62
C LYS A 145 48.89 -25.35 14.50
N GLU A 146 49.17 -25.86 13.30
CA GLU A 146 50.30 -26.75 13.05
C GLU A 146 51.63 -26.01 13.25
N VAL A 147 51.78 -24.80 12.69
CA VAL A 147 52.95 -23.93 12.89
C VAL A 147 53.14 -23.56 14.37
N GLU A 148 52.07 -23.23 15.09
CA GLU A 148 52.12 -22.92 16.53
C GLU A 148 52.42 -24.16 17.39
N LYS A 149 52.00 -25.37 16.97
CA LYS A 149 52.38 -26.64 17.60
C LYS A 149 53.89 -26.91 17.41
N ASP A 150 54.36 -26.83 16.16
CA ASP A 150 55.78 -26.97 15.79
C ASP A 150 56.67 -26.02 16.59
N ARG A 151 56.24 -24.76 16.70
CA ARG A 151 56.91 -23.74 17.50
C ARG A 151 57.01 -24.15 18.97
N ARG A 152 55.90 -24.59 19.58
CA ARG A 152 55.86 -25.05 20.99
C ARG A 152 56.70 -26.30 21.23
N GLU A 153 56.89 -27.15 20.21
CA GLU A 153 57.78 -28.31 20.30
C GLU A 153 59.25 -27.88 20.27
N ARG A 154 59.63 -26.94 19.39
CA ARG A 154 60.98 -26.32 19.38
C ARG A 154 61.28 -25.54 20.66
N GLU A 155 60.31 -24.80 21.21
CA GLU A 155 60.47 -24.08 22.48
C GLU A 155 60.70 -25.05 23.67
N LYS A 156 60.04 -26.21 23.69
CA LYS A 156 60.31 -27.28 24.68
C LYS A 156 61.69 -27.92 24.49
N GLU A 157 62.14 -28.10 23.25
CA GLU A 157 63.45 -28.66 22.94
C GLU A 157 64.59 -27.72 23.39
N VAL A 158 64.48 -26.43 23.09
CA VAL A 158 65.43 -25.40 23.57
C VAL A 158 65.46 -25.31 25.10
N GLU A 159 64.30 -25.40 25.77
CA GLU A 159 64.22 -25.41 27.24
C GLU A 159 64.77 -26.73 27.85
N LYS A 160 64.66 -27.86 27.15
CA LYS A 160 65.30 -29.13 27.54
C LYS A 160 66.83 -29.00 27.45
N ASP A 161 67.35 -28.57 26.32
CA ASP A 161 68.79 -28.36 26.09
C ASP A 161 69.38 -27.38 27.11
N ARG A 162 68.66 -26.29 27.39
CA ARG A 162 69.02 -25.34 28.44
C ARG A 162 69.14 -26.03 29.81
N ARG A 163 68.15 -26.83 30.21
CA ARG A 163 68.17 -27.58 31.48
C ARG A 163 69.26 -28.65 31.54
N GLU A 164 69.69 -29.18 30.40
CA GLU A 164 70.83 -30.10 30.34
C GLU A 164 72.16 -29.35 30.56
N ARG A 165 72.35 -28.18 29.93
CA ARG A 165 73.48 -27.28 30.20
C ARG A 165 73.51 -26.76 31.64
N GLU A 166 72.36 -26.39 32.22
CA GLU A 166 72.28 -25.94 33.61
C GLU A 166 72.67 -27.06 34.60
N LYS A 167 72.32 -28.33 34.32
CA LYS A 167 72.79 -29.49 35.11
C LYS A 167 74.29 -29.73 34.95
N GLU A 168 74.83 -29.54 33.75
CA GLU A 168 76.26 -29.70 33.47
C GLU A 168 77.09 -28.64 34.21
N VAL A 169 76.66 -27.37 34.18
CA VAL A 169 77.28 -26.28 34.96
C VAL A 169 77.16 -26.51 36.47
N GLU A 170 76.03 -27.02 36.97
CA GLU A 170 75.87 -27.40 38.39
C GLU A 170 76.76 -28.60 38.78
N LYS A 171 76.95 -29.58 37.89
CA LYS A 171 77.89 -30.70 38.08
C LYS A 171 79.33 -30.19 38.16
N ASP A 172 79.75 -29.34 37.23
CA ASP A 172 81.06 -28.71 37.22
C ASP A 172 81.30 -27.86 38.48
N ARG A 173 80.29 -27.11 38.95
CA ARG A 173 80.41 -26.35 40.20
C ARG A 173 80.58 -27.29 41.39
N ARG A 174 79.85 -28.41 41.46
CA ARG A 174 79.99 -29.43 42.52
C ARG A 174 81.32 -30.17 42.47
N GLU A 175 81.90 -30.37 41.29
CA GLU A 175 83.24 -30.97 41.15
C GLU A 175 84.32 -29.99 41.64
N LYS A 176 84.22 -28.71 41.29
CA LYS A 176 85.07 -27.64 41.84
C LYS A 176 84.88 -27.43 43.35
N GLU A 177 83.65 -27.49 43.86
CA GLU A 177 83.37 -27.44 45.30
C GLU A 177 84.03 -28.61 46.06
N LYS A 178 83.99 -29.83 45.50
CA LYS A 178 84.69 -31.00 46.07
C LYS A 178 86.21 -30.88 45.97
N GLU A 179 86.74 -30.28 44.91
CA GLU A 179 88.17 -30.04 44.74
C GLU A 179 88.68 -29.00 45.75
N VAL A 180 87.94 -27.91 45.94
CA VAL A 180 88.18 -26.92 46.99
C VAL A 180 87.99 -27.51 48.39
N GLU A 181 87.02 -28.41 48.61
CA GLU A 181 86.89 -29.12 49.89
C GLU A 181 88.05 -30.11 50.11
N LYS A 182 88.56 -30.75 49.06
CA LYS A 182 89.75 -31.62 49.12
C LYS A 182 91.00 -30.81 49.46
N GLU A 183 91.24 -29.69 48.79
CA GLU A 183 92.29 -28.72 49.16
C GLU A 183 92.12 -28.29 50.62
N ARG A 184 90.90 -27.92 51.03
CA ARG A 184 90.61 -27.49 52.41
C ARG A 184 90.86 -28.60 53.43
N ARG A 185 90.56 -29.86 53.09
CA ARG A 185 90.87 -31.04 53.91
C ARG A 185 92.37 -31.35 53.93
N GLU A 186 93.12 -31.06 52.88
CA GLU A 186 94.57 -31.22 52.82
C GLU A 186 95.28 -30.11 53.63
N ARG A 187 94.88 -28.85 53.48
CA ARG A 187 95.30 -27.74 54.35
C ARG A 187 94.87 -27.95 55.82
N GLN A 188 93.70 -28.55 56.07
CA GLN A 188 93.31 -28.98 57.42
C GLN A 188 94.17 -30.12 57.96
N LYS A 189 94.66 -31.06 57.14
CA LYS A 189 95.61 -32.09 57.60
C LYS A 189 96.96 -31.49 58.01
N GLU A 190 97.40 -30.41 57.38
CA GLU A 190 98.57 -29.65 57.87
C GLU A 190 98.25 -28.93 59.18
N VAL A 191 97.17 -28.15 59.25
CA VAL A 191 96.78 -27.39 60.46
C VAL A 191 96.42 -28.30 61.65
N VAL A 192 95.93 -29.53 61.42
CA VAL A 192 95.69 -30.54 62.47
C VAL A 192 96.99 -31.13 63.02
N LYS A 193 98.09 -31.07 62.26
CA LYS A 193 99.41 -31.52 62.74
C LYS A 193 100.02 -30.57 63.78
N ASP A 194 99.67 -29.29 63.71
CA ASP A 194 100.14 -28.22 64.61
C ASP A 194 99.12 -27.79 65.68
N ARG A 195 98.02 -28.55 65.88
CA ARG A 195 96.97 -28.17 66.85
C ARG A 195 96.43 -29.28 67.77
N GLU A 196 97.26 -30.23 68.16
CA GLU A 196 97.04 -30.94 69.45
C GLU A 196 97.51 -30.08 70.63
N LYS A 197 96.79 -28.99 70.92
CA LYS A 197 96.92 -28.26 72.20
C LYS A 197 95.73 -27.32 72.48
N VAL A 198 95.40 -27.26 73.76
CA VAL A 198 94.38 -26.42 74.44
C VAL A 198 92.92 -26.87 74.22
N GLU A 199 92.37 -27.38 75.31
CA GLU A 199 90.98 -27.77 75.55
C GLU A 199 89.99 -26.59 75.61
N ASN A 200 88.69 -26.92 75.61
CA ASN A 200 87.56 -26.25 76.31
C ASN A 200 87.28 -24.75 75.97
N ASP A 201 86.09 -24.19 76.19
CA ASP A 201 84.92 -24.63 76.97
C ASP A 201 83.62 -24.01 76.36
N LYS A 202 82.44 -24.66 76.53
CA LYS A 202 81.06 -24.08 76.62
C LYS A 202 80.51 -23.12 75.52
N GLU A 203 79.19 -22.90 75.34
CA GLU A 203 77.95 -23.46 75.91
C GLU A 203 76.75 -23.32 74.91
N ARG A 204 75.64 -24.02 75.19
CA ARG A 204 74.17 -23.71 75.00
C ARG A 204 73.70 -22.62 73.99
N GLU A 205 72.52 -22.69 73.33
CA GLU A 205 71.33 -23.56 73.51
C GLU A 205 70.40 -23.66 72.26
N GLN A 206 69.31 -24.42 72.42
CA GLN A 206 68.06 -24.67 71.67
C GLN A 206 67.42 -23.46 70.90
N GLN A 207 66.46 -23.54 69.96
CA GLN A 207 65.62 -24.57 69.27
C GLN A 207 64.97 -23.90 68.00
N HIS A 208 64.14 -24.48 67.11
CA HIS A 208 63.59 -25.84 66.89
C HIS A 208 63.77 -26.24 65.38
N GLY A 209 62.87 -26.76 64.50
CA GLY A 209 61.44 -27.17 64.47
C GLY A 209 60.49 -26.22 63.70
N ASP A 210 59.51 -26.67 62.88
CA ASP A 210 59.29 -28.02 62.29
C ASP A 210 58.35 -27.99 61.05
N GLN A 211 58.35 -29.07 60.23
CA GLN A 211 57.33 -29.58 59.26
C GLN A 211 56.62 -28.61 58.25
N THR A 212 56.70 -28.83 56.92
CA THR A 212 55.83 -29.67 56.03
C THR A 212 54.32 -29.34 56.09
N VAL A 213 53.49 -29.44 55.03
CA VAL A 213 53.30 -30.57 54.09
C VAL A 213 52.86 -30.13 52.66
N ARG A 214 53.18 -31.01 51.70
CA ARG A 214 52.59 -31.35 50.37
C ARG A 214 51.05 -31.14 50.25
N LYS A 215 50.34 -31.21 49.11
CA LYS A 215 50.53 -31.60 47.67
C LYS A 215 49.39 -30.90 46.85
N MET A 216 49.46 -30.63 45.54
CA MET A 216 48.92 -31.43 44.40
C MET A 216 47.50 -32.06 44.63
N VAL A 217 46.52 -32.12 43.70
CA VAL A 217 46.53 -31.99 42.21
C VAL A 217 45.08 -31.89 41.60
N ILE A 218 44.92 -31.37 40.35
CA ILE A 218 44.09 -31.86 39.16
C ILE A 218 42.68 -32.50 39.41
N ASP A 219 41.57 -32.29 38.66
CA ASP A 219 41.26 -31.58 37.38
C ASP A 219 39.71 -31.43 37.11
N HIS A 220 39.30 -30.93 35.92
CA HIS A 220 38.14 -31.25 35.00
C HIS A 220 36.81 -31.97 35.51
N GLU A 221 35.59 -31.86 34.94
CA GLU A 221 34.98 -31.18 33.76
C GLU A 221 33.41 -31.21 33.75
N ASP A 222 32.79 -30.43 32.85
CA ASP A 222 31.61 -30.70 31.97
C ASP A 222 30.11 -30.59 32.38
N ARG A 223 29.33 -30.12 31.38
CA ARG A 223 27.93 -30.40 30.94
C ARG A 223 26.63 -29.94 31.66
N VAL A 224 25.64 -29.73 30.77
CA VAL A 224 24.16 -29.55 30.93
C VAL A 224 23.47 -30.69 30.11
N PRO A 225 22.12 -30.99 30.15
CA PRO A 225 21.02 -30.10 29.64
C PRO A 225 19.56 -30.40 30.13
N VAL A 226 18.53 -29.86 29.42
CA VAL A 226 17.10 -30.33 29.25
C VAL A 226 16.03 -29.98 30.32
N VAL A 227 14.69 -29.77 30.07
CA VAL A 227 13.78 -29.07 29.09
C VAL A 227 12.33 -29.07 29.72
N LYS A 228 11.37 -28.23 29.22
CA LYS A 228 9.87 -28.23 29.38
C LYS A 228 9.26 -27.24 30.40
N LEU A 229 8.05 -26.66 30.22
CA LEU A 229 7.17 -26.36 29.05
C LEU A 229 6.10 -25.30 29.47
N GLU A 230 5.02 -25.13 28.68
CA GLU A 230 3.73 -24.41 28.88
C GLU A 230 3.55 -23.05 28.16
N GLU A 231 2.28 -22.68 27.97
CA GLU A 231 1.73 -21.91 26.83
C GLU A 231 0.53 -21.02 27.28
N ASN A 232 0.14 -19.97 26.54
CA ASN A 232 -1.27 -19.59 26.21
C ASN A 232 -1.46 -18.18 25.57
N GLY A 233 -2.43 -18.07 24.66
CA GLY A 233 -3.17 -16.83 24.32
C GLY A 233 -2.59 -15.95 23.19
N ALA A 234 -3.40 -15.27 22.36
CA ALA A 234 -4.85 -15.33 22.16
C ALA A 234 -5.25 -14.79 20.76
N VAL A 235 -6.48 -15.07 20.31
CA VAL A 235 -7.05 -14.68 19.00
C VAL A 235 -8.08 -13.56 19.16
N GLY A 236 -8.23 -12.67 18.16
CA GLY A 236 -9.38 -11.76 18.11
C GLY A 236 -9.41 -10.81 16.90
N GLY A 237 -10.44 -10.95 16.05
CA GLY A 237 -10.80 -10.01 14.98
C GLY A 237 -12.17 -10.38 14.38
N PRO A 238 -13.00 -9.40 13.96
CA PRO A 238 -14.20 -9.64 13.15
C PRO A 238 -14.25 -8.82 11.84
N GLU A 239 -15.12 -9.22 10.92
CA GLU A 239 -15.35 -8.57 9.61
C GLU A 239 -16.63 -7.70 9.57
N SER A 240 -16.75 -6.97 8.46
CA SER A 240 -17.96 -6.68 7.63
C SER A 240 -19.33 -6.31 8.24
N MET A 241 -20.04 -5.42 7.54
CA MET A 241 -21.50 -5.23 7.62
C MET A 241 -22.06 -4.87 6.25
N ASP A 242 -23.25 -5.41 5.93
CA ASP A 242 -23.89 -5.28 4.63
C ASP A 242 -25.08 -4.30 4.61
N ILE A 243 -25.27 -3.69 3.43
CA ILE A 243 -26.51 -3.38 2.69
C ILE A 243 -27.81 -3.16 3.49
N SER A 244 -28.55 -2.10 3.14
CA SER A 244 -30.01 -2.07 3.28
C SER A 244 -30.71 -1.32 2.13
N THR A 245 -31.20 -2.07 1.15
CA THR A 245 -32.04 -1.60 0.04
C THR A 245 -33.49 -2.02 0.25
N THR A 246 -34.35 -1.09 0.65
CA THR A 246 -35.81 -1.28 0.65
C THR A 246 -36.50 -0.07 0.01
N SER A 247 -36.99 -0.26 -1.21
CA SER A 247 -37.93 0.68 -1.83
C SER A 247 -39.30 0.52 -1.19
N THR A 248 -39.97 1.63 -0.88
CA THR A 248 -41.36 1.65 -0.41
C THR A 248 -42.09 2.80 -1.09
N SER A 249 -42.95 2.47 -2.06
CA SER A 249 -43.73 3.43 -2.85
C SER A 249 -44.85 4.04 -2.02
N GLN A 250 -44.64 5.23 -1.44
CA GLN A 250 -45.72 6.05 -0.91
C GLN A 250 -46.09 7.16 -1.90
N LEU A 251 -47.40 7.32 -2.12
CA LEU A 251 -47.95 8.50 -2.80
C LEU A 251 -47.84 9.71 -1.87
N PHE A 252 -46.96 10.65 -2.22
CA PHE A 252 -46.84 11.92 -1.52
C PHE A 252 -47.80 12.95 -2.12
N GLU A 253 -48.87 13.28 -1.40
CA GLU A 253 -49.51 14.58 -1.56
C GLU A 253 -48.59 15.63 -0.91
N ILE A 254 -48.18 16.65 -1.68
CA ILE A 254 -47.34 17.74 -1.18
C ILE A 254 -48.25 18.66 -0.35
N PRO A 255 -48.04 18.81 0.97
CA PRO A 255 -48.89 19.67 1.79
C PRO A 255 -48.66 21.14 1.42
N SER A 256 -49.73 21.93 1.37
CA SER A 256 -49.67 23.34 0.95
C SER A 256 -48.83 24.24 1.87
N SER A 257 -48.38 23.75 3.03
CA SER A 257 -47.37 24.39 3.89
C SER A 257 -45.99 24.49 3.24
N ASP A 258 -45.70 23.58 2.32
CA ASP A 258 -44.36 23.36 1.74
C ASP A 258 -44.26 24.01 0.35
N VAL A 259 -45.36 24.59 -0.14
CA VAL A 259 -45.47 25.28 -1.44
C VAL A 259 -45.21 26.77 -1.27
N THR A 260 -44.14 27.28 -1.89
CA THR A 260 -43.86 28.72 -1.95
C THR A 260 -44.41 29.32 -3.25
N ILE A 261 -45.29 30.33 -3.14
CA ILE A 261 -45.86 31.04 -4.29
C ILE A 261 -44.96 32.22 -4.67
N LEU A 262 -44.57 32.30 -5.94
CA LEU A 262 -43.66 33.33 -6.47
C LEU A 262 -44.43 34.34 -7.31
N GLU A 263 -45.07 35.30 -6.64
CA GLU A 263 -45.95 36.29 -7.28
C GLU A 263 -45.19 37.40 -8.02
N GLY A 264 -45.72 37.82 -9.17
CA GLY A 264 -45.34 39.08 -9.80
C GLY A 264 -45.22 39.07 -11.32
N HIS A 265 -45.19 37.91 -11.98
CA HIS A 265 -45.38 37.84 -13.44
C HIS A 265 -46.80 38.23 -13.82
N THR A 266 -46.97 39.01 -14.89
CA THR A 266 -48.29 39.55 -15.31
C THR A 266 -48.88 38.83 -16.52
N SER A 267 -48.35 37.66 -16.84
CA SER A 267 -48.80 36.75 -17.91
C SER A 267 -48.30 35.33 -17.61
N GLU A 268 -48.72 34.36 -18.42
CA GLU A 268 -48.34 32.95 -18.29
C GLU A 268 -46.81 32.77 -18.22
N VAL A 269 -46.35 31.93 -17.28
CA VAL A 269 -44.94 31.52 -17.16
C VAL A 269 -44.72 30.33 -18.09
N CYS A 270 -43.93 30.54 -19.15
CA CYS A 270 -43.72 29.55 -20.21
C CYS A 270 -42.45 28.70 -20.01
N ALA A 271 -41.54 29.11 -19.11
CA ALA A 271 -40.33 28.36 -18.78
C ALA A 271 -39.89 28.63 -17.33
N CYS A 272 -39.30 27.63 -16.68
CA CYS A 272 -38.59 27.78 -15.42
C CYS A 272 -37.36 26.85 -15.36
N ALA A 273 -36.28 27.28 -14.69
CA ALA A 273 -35.06 26.48 -14.55
C ALA A 273 -34.34 26.79 -13.23
N TRP A 274 -33.98 25.76 -12.47
CA TRP A 274 -33.14 25.88 -11.28
C TRP A 274 -31.66 25.98 -11.63
N SER A 275 -30.88 26.72 -10.84
CA SER A 275 -29.42 26.67 -10.91
C SER A 275 -28.91 25.35 -10.28
N PRO A 276 -27.99 24.62 -10.94
CA PRO A 276 -27.43 23.37 -10.39
C PRO A 276 -26.37 23.60 -9.30
N THR A 277 -25.99 24.86 -9.02
CA THR A 277 -24.89 25.22 -8.10
C THR A 277 -25.31 26.14 -6.96
N GLY A 278 -26.61 26.44 -6.81
CA GLY A 278 -27.10 27.26 -5.70
C GLY A 278 -28.58 27.61 -5.80
N SER A 279 -29.07 28.31 -4.77
CA SER A 279 -30.49 28.52 -4.46
C SER A 279 -31.20 29.57 -5.35
N LEU A 280 -30.93 29.56 -6.66
CA LEU A 280 -31.52 30.46 -7.66
C LEU A 280 -32.49 29.71 -8.57
N LEU A 281 -33.66 30.31 -8.81
CA LEU A 281 -34.62 29.88 -9.81
C LEU A 281 -34.78 30.97 -10.87
N ALA A 282 -34.73 30.61 -12.15
CA ALA A 282 -35.11 31.48 -13.25
C ALA A 282 -36.53 31.15 -13.74
N SER A 283 -37.34 32.16 -14.07
CA SER A 283 -38.62 32.01 -14.76
C SER A 283 -38.75 32.99 -15.93
N GLY A 284 -39.35 32.55 -17.04
CA GLY A 284 -39.67 33.38 -18.21
C GLY A 284 -41.17 33.42 -18.46
N SER A 285 -41.70 34.59 -18.83
CA SER A 285 -43.14 34.81 -19.01
C SER A 285 -43.49 35.53 -20.32
N GLY A 286 -44.72 35.32 -20.78
CA GLY A 286 -45.34 36.11 -21.84
C GLY A 286 -45.48 37.61 -21.53
N ASP A 287 -45.16 38.06 -20.31
CA ASP A 287 -45.10 39.49 -19.94
C ASP A 287 -43.85 40.22 -20.51
N SER A 288 -43.04 39.53 -21.32
CA SER A 288 -41.78 40.03 -21.90
C SER A 288 -40.68 40.30 -20.85
N THR A 289 -40.77 39.64 -19.70
CA THR A 289 -39.72 39.61 -18.67
C THR A 289 -39.31 38.19 -18.33
N ALA A 290 -38.05 38.06 -17.90
CA ALA A 290 -37.62 36.93 -17.08
C ALA A 290 -37.30 37.43 -15.67
N ARG A 291 -37.38 36.54 -14.68
CA ARG A 291 -37.12 36.82 -13.28
C ARG A 291 -36.15 35.80 -12.72
N ILE A 292 -35.12 36.27 -12.04
CA ILE A 292 -34.26 35.42 -11.20
C ILE A 292 -34.69 35.62 -9.76
N TRP A 293 -35.10 34.54 -9.10
CA TRP A 293 -35.56 34.51 -7.72
C TRP A 293 -34.45 33.94 -6.85
N THR A 294 -33.98 34.72 -5.88
CA THR A 294 -33.09 34.21 -4.82
C THR A 294 -33.93 33.61 -3.70
N ILE A 295 -33.86 32.29 -3.53
CA ILE A 295 -34.63 31.53 -2.54
C ILE A 295 -33.65 31.13 -1.42
N ALA A 296 -33.83 31.62 -0.20
CA ALA A 296 -32.89 31.30 0.88
C ALA A 296 -33.05 29.85 1.36
N GLU A 297 -31.96 29.06 1.37
CA GLU A 297 -31.94 27.70 1.92
C GLU A 297 -32.04 27.71 3.46
N GLY A 298 -33.27 27.73 3.95
CA GLY A 298 -33.62 27.54 5.34
C GLY A 298 -35.05 27.03 5.47
N ARG A 299 -35.28 26.02 6.31
CA ARG A 299 -36.62 25.44 6.52
C ARG A 299 -37.61 26.52 6.98
N CYS A 300 -38.54 26.88 6.09
CA CYS A 300 -39.60 27.85 6.35
C CYS A 300 -40.44 27.43 7.56
N LYS A 301 -40.36 28.18 8.65
CA LYS A 301 -41.34 28.08 9.75
C LYS A 301 -42.59 28.87 9.35
N PRO A 302 -43.80 28.31 9.49
CA PRO A 302 -45.02 29.04 9.16
C PRO A 302 -45.16 30.26 10.08
N GLY A 303 -45.23 31.46 9.49
CA GLY A 303 -45.45 32.72 10.21
C GLY A 303 -44.48 33.87 9.91
N SER A 304 -43.32 33.61 9.26
CA SER A 304 -42.38 34.68 8.89
C SER A 304 -42.84 35.42 7.62
N GLN A 305 -43.80 36.32 7.78
CA GLN A 305 -44.32 37.21 6.72
C GLN A 305 -43.20 37.96 5.99
N ASN A 306 -43.27 37.98 4.66
CA ASN A 306 -42.80 39.05 3.77
C ASN A 306 -41.39 39.61 4.00
N SER A 307 -40.39 38.73 4.15
CA SER A 307 -39.03 39.10 3.73
C SER A 307 -39.01 39.25 2.20
N PRO A 308 -38.45 40.33 1.63
CA PRO A 308 -38.40 40.48 0.18
C PRO A 308 -37.49 39.41 -0.41
N LEU A 309 -38.05 38.55 -1.26
CA LEU A 309 -37.25 37.76 -2.20
C LEU A 309 -36.47 38.74 -3.08
N ASN A 310 -35.16 38.55 -3.22
CA ASN A 310 -34.36 39.36 -4.13
C ASN A 310 -34.66 38.88 -5.56
N VAL A 311 -35.61 39.58 -6.22
CA VAL A 311 -36.06 39.27 -7.58
C VAL A 311 -35.39 40.21 -8.58
N LEU A 312 -34.46 39.68 -9.38
CA LEU A 312 -33.89 40.41 -10.51
C LEU A 312 -34.84 40.31 -11.71
N VAL A 313 -35.51 41.42 -12.06
CA VAL A 313 -36.43 41.48 -13.21
C VAL A 313 -35.68 41.90 -14.47
N LEU A 314 -35.41 40.92 -15.34
CA LEU A 314 -34.79 41.09 -16.65
C LEU A 314 -35.87 41.44 -17.68
N LYS A 315 -35.81 42.64 -18.28
CA LYS A 315 -36.78 43.11 -19.27
C LYS A 315 -36.22 43.06 -20.68
N HIS A 316 -37.00 42.59 -21.65
CA HIS A 316 -36.63 42.62 -23.06
C HIS A 316 -36.49 44.08 -23.57
N VAL A 317 -35.37 44.40 -24.23
CA VAL A 317 -35.15 45.73 -24.81
C VAL A 317 -35.86 45.83 -26.16
N ARG A 318 -36.87 46.71 -26.26
CA ARG A 318 -37.62 46.92 -27.50
C ARG A 318 -36.85 47.81 -28.48
N GLY A 319 -35.78 47.26 -29.08
CA GLY A 319 -35.13 47.82 -30.25
C GLY A 319 -36.11 47.95 -31.44
N LYS A 320 -35.76 48.77 -32.44
CA LYS A 320 -36.58 48.94 -33.67
C LYS A 320 -36.46 47.71 -34.60
N THR A 321 -37.15 46.63 -34.27
CA THR A 321 -37.42 45.52 -35.19
C THR A 321 -38.84 45.63 -35.77
N ASN A 322 -39.04 45.03 -36.95
CA ASN A 322 -40.24 45.23 -37.77
C ASN A 322 -41.44 44.49 -37.17
N GLU A 323 -42.68 44.95 -37.43
CA GLU A 323 -43.92 44.53 -36.74
C GLU A 323 -44.33 43.05 -36.89
N LYS A 324 -43.52 42.22 -37.56
CA LYS A 324 -43.79 40.81 -37.85
C LYS A 324 -42.87 39.80 -37.16
N SER A 325 -41.73 40.22 -36.59
CA SER A 325 -40.86 39.34 -35.79
C SER A 325 -41.25 39.40 -34.31
N LYS A 326 -42.10 38.46 -33.88
CA LYS A 326 -42.38 38.17 -32.46
C LYS A 326 -41.65 36.90 -32.00
N ASP A 327 -40.47 36.65 -32.56
CA ASP A 327 -39.72 35.42 -32.37
C ASP A 327 -39.03 35.44 -31.00
N VAL A 328 -39.57 34.64 -30.06
CA VAL A 328 -39.15 34.63 -28.64
C VAL A 328 -37.81 33.88 -28.45
N THR A 329 -37.19 33.41 -29.53
CA THR A 329 -35.94 32.64 -29.52
C THR A 329 -34.67 33.49 -29.40
N THR A 330 -34.74 34.81 -29.60
CA THR A 330 -33.60 35.73 -29.50
C THR A 330 -33.92 36.91 -28.59
N LEU A 331 -33.80 36.73 -27.27
CA LEU A 331 -33.78 37.84 -26.32
C LEU A 331 -32.35 38.37 -26.17
N ASP A 332 -32.10 39.57 -26.68
CA ASP A 332 -30.89 40.35 -26.34
C ASP A 332 -31.01 40.87 -24.91
N TRP A 333 -30.40 40.15 -23.97
CA TRP A 333 -30.38 40.51 -22.55
C TRP A 333 -29.46 41.70 -22.29
N ASN A 334 -30.00 42.78 -21.73
CA ASN A 334 -29.22 43.94 -21.34
C ASN A 334 -28.38 43.64 -20.09
N VAL A 335 -27.20 43.04 -20.27
CA VAL A 335 -26.16 42.93 -19.25
C VAL A 335 -25.49 44.30 -19.07
N SER A 336 -26.26 45.27 -18.56
CA SER A 336 -25.76 46.60 -18.24
C SER A 336 -24.68 46.51 -17.15
N SER A 337 -23.49 47.02 -17.47
CA SER A 337 -22.24 46.77 -16.73
C SER A 337 -22.18 47.43 -15.34
N VAL A 338 -22.92 46.86 -14.38
CA VAL A 338 -22.98 47.31 -12.97
C VAL A 338 -22.73 46.13 -12.01
N ALA A 339 -23.12 44.91 -12.37
CA ALA A 339 -23.05 43.72 -11.50
C ALA A 339 -21.64 43.15 -11.25
N TYR A 340 -20.56 43.81 -11.72
CA TYR A 340 -19.19 43.31 -11.59
C TYR A 340 -18.47 43.77 -10.31
N ASN A 341 -19.06 44.66 -9.50
CA ASN A 341 -18.40 45.25 -8.32
C ASN A 341 -18.84 44.65 -6.96
N ASP A 342 -20.05 44.08 -6.86
CA ASP A 342 -20.60 43.55 -5.60
C ASP A 342 -20.22 42.08 -5.32
N LEU A 343 -19.49 41.41 -6.23
CA LEU A 343 -18.91 40.07 -6.03
C LEU A 343 -17.41 40.11 -5.74
N ASN A 344 -16.97 41.12 -4.97
CA ASN A 344 -15.63 41.14 -4.37
C ASN A 344 -15.51 40.10 -3.24
N LEU A 345 -15.26 38.84 -3.63
CA LEU A 345 -14.63 37.85 -2.75
C LEU A 345 -13.26 38.39 -2.30
N ASN A 346 -13.16 38.84 -1.05
CA ASN A 346 -11.89 39.23 -0.45
C ASN A 346 -10.93 38.03 -0.43
N PRO A 347 -9.75 38.10 -1.08
CA PRO A 347 -8.71 37.10 -0.87
C PRO A 347 -8.04 37.32 0.50
N ARG A 348 -7.93 36.25 1.28
CA ARG A 348 -7.09 36.11 2.48
C ARG A 348 -6.52 34.70 2.53
#